data_AF-A0A956A6J9-F1
#
_entry.id   AF-A0A956A6J9-F1
#
_cell.length_a   1.000
_cell.length_b   1.000
_cell.length_c   1.000
_cell.angle_alpha   90.00
_cell.angle_beta   90.00
_cell.angle_gamma   90.00
#
_symmetry.space_group_name_H-M   'P 1'
#
loop_
_entity.id
_entity.type
_entity.pdbx_description
1 polymer ?
#
loop_
_entity_poly.entity_id
_entity_poly.type
_entity_poly.pdbx_seq_one_letter_code
_entity_poly.pdbx_strand_id
1 'polypeptide(L)'
;PDAADAAWDAAQRALDAAEARLSGPLPTLPVSPSPAPVEATASMTDAEYGAIVEEARGYIGAGDCIQIVLSRTYDQPAGGLHPFLVYRALRTVNPSPYMLYLELG
;
A
#
# COMPACT_ATOMS: atom_id res chain seq x y z
N PRO A 1 -37.55 3.29 21.41
CA PRO A 1 -37.15 3.93 20.13
C PRO A 1 -37.31 2.93 18.99
N ASP A 2 -37.87 3.36 17.86
CA ASP A 2 -37.90 2.51 16.66
C ASP A 2 -36.44 2.27 16.18
N ALA A 3 -36.20 1.16 15.49
CA ALA A 3 -34.88 0.84 14.93
C ALA A 3 -34.42 1.94 13.95
N ALA A 4 -35.37 2.58 13.27
CA ALA A 4 -35.11 3.74 12.40
C ALA A 4 -34.61 4.96 13.20
N ASP A 5 -35.23 5.29 14.33
CA ASP A 5 -34.82 6.40 15.19
C ASP A 5 -33.41 6.16 15.75
N ALA A 6 -33.13 4.93 16.19
CA ALA A 6 -31.81 4.58 16.72
C ALA A 6 -30.71 4.67 15.65
N ALA A 7 -31.00 4.27 14.41
CA ALA A 7 -30.07 4.40 13.28
C ALA A 7 -29.85 5.87 12.88
N TRP A 8 -30.91 6.68 12.89
CA TRP A 8 -30.85 8.12 12.66
C TRP A 8 -29.96 8.81 13.69
N ASP A 9 -30.19 8.58 14.97
CA ASP A 9 -29.41 9.17 16.06
C ASP A 9 -27.93 8.74 16.00
N ALA A 10 -27.65 7.50 15.57
CA ALA A 10 -26.28 7.03 15.38
C ALA A 10 -25.57 7.72 14.21
N ALA A 11 -26.26 7.90 13.09
CA ALA A 11 -25.73 8.64 11.94
C ALA A 11 -25.44 10.10 12.30
N GLN A 12 -26.35 10.75 13.05
CA GLN A 12 -26.15 12.13 13.49
C GLN A 12 -24.91 12.26 14.39
N ARG A 13 -24.74 11.36 15.38
CA ARG A 13 -23.53 11.34 16.23
C ARG A 13 -22.24 11.14 15.42
N ALA A 14 -22.27 10.32 14.37
CA ALA A 14 -21.11 10.11 13.51
C ALA A 14 -20.75 11.37 12.71
N LEU A 15 -21.74 12.11 12.22
CA LEU A 15 -21.54 13.39 11.54
C LEU A 15 -20.99 14.45 12.49
N ASP A 16 -21.58 14.61 13.68
CA ASP A 16 -21.14 15.58 14.68
C ASP A 16 -19.68 15.31 15.10
N ALA A 17 -19.31 14.04 15.26
CA ALA A 17 -17.95 13.64 15.58
C ALA A 17 -16.96 13.93 14.43
N ALA A 18 -17.38 13.74 13.18
CA ALA A 18 -16.56 14.08 12.01
C ALA A 18 -16.34 15.59 11.90
N GLU A 19 -17.39 16.39 12.09
CA GLU A 19 -17.33 17.86 12.05
C GLU A 19 -16.40 18.41 13.14
N ALA A 20 -16.51 17.91 14.37
CA ALA A 20 -15.64 18.29 15.46
C ALA A 20 -14.16 17.95 15.16
N ARG A 21 -13.89 16.80 14.54
CA ARG A 21 -12.52 16.41 14.14
C ARG A 21 -11.97 17.27 13.01
N LEU A 22 -12.79 17.62 12.02
CA LEU A 22 -12.38 18.46 10.89
C LEU A 22 -12.12 19.91 11.30
N SER A 23 -12.83 20.40 12.31
CA SER A 23 -12.67 21.76 12.85
C SER A 23 -11.52 21.91 13.86
N GLY A 24 -10.97 20.79 14.33
CA GLY A 24 -9.88 20.74 15.28
C GLY A 24 -8.49 20.93 14.65
N PRO A 25 -7.42 20.95 15.46
CA PRO A 25 -6.06 20.98 14.96
C PRO A 25 -5.72 19.68 14.20
N LEU A 26 -4.84 19.80 13.20
CA LEU A 26 -4.34 18.62 12.49
C LEU A 26 -3.56 17.69 13.44
N PRO A 27 -3.68 16.37 13.27
CA PRO A 27 -2.86 15.42 14.02
C PRO A 27 -1.38 15.63 13.68
N THR A 28 -0.52 15.57 14.69
CA THR A 28 0.92 15.61 14.49
C THR A 28 1.37 14.33 13.80
N LEU A 29 1.97 14.46 12.62
CA LEU A 29 2.65 13.33 12.01
C LEU A 29 4.00 13.10 12.71
N PRO A 30 4.37 11.84 12.98
CA PRO A 30 5.70 11.56 13.54
C PRO A 30 6.76 12.06 12.56
N VAL A 31 7.76 12.77 13.08
CA VAL A 31 8.97 13.08 12.32
C VAL A 31 9.79 11.80 12.27
N SER A 32 9.82 11.14 11.12
CA SER A 32 10.74 10.03 10.94
C SER A 32 12.14 10.59 10.69
N PRO A 33 13.19 10.12 11.39
CA PRO A 33 14.56 10.42 11.00
C PRO A 33 14.77 9.95 9.55
N SER A 34 15.63 10.65 8.81
CA SER A 34 16.05 10.15 7.49
C SER A 34 16.64 8.76 7.67
N PRO A 35 16.01 7.70 7.13
CA PRO A 35 16.58 6.37 7.27
C PRO A 35 17.93 6.35 6.55
N ALA A 36 18.91 5.65 7.13
CA ALA A 36 20.08 5.25 6.37
C ALA A 36 19.62 4.42 5.16
N PRO A 37 20.34 4.44 4.03
CA PRO A 37 20.03 3.55 2.92
C PRO A 37 20.04 2.10 3.44
N VAL A 38 18.89 1.43 3.37
CA VAL A 38 18.76 0.00 3.66
C VAL A 38 18.50 -0.68 2.33
N GLU A 39 19.28 -1.72 2.03
CA GLU A 39 19.09 -2.50 0.82
C GLU A 39 17.81 -3.35 0.95
N ALA A 40 17.01 -3.35 -0.10
CA ALA A 40 15.86 -4.24 -0.20
C ALA A 40 16.35 -5.68 -0.43
N THR A 41 15.74 -6.63 0.24
CA THR A 41 16.00 -8.06 0.06
C THR A 41 15.05 -8.61 -1.00
N ALA A 42 15.59 -9.21 -2.05
CA ALA A 42 14.78 -9.87 -3.07
C ALA A 42 14.38 -11.29 -2.62
N SER A 43 13.18 -11.74 -3.00
CA SER A 43 12.72 -13.11 -2.73
C SER A 43 13.53 -14.20 -3.47
N MET A 44 14.29 -13.80 -4.49
CA MET A 44 15.18 -14.66 -5.28
C MET A 44 16.25 -13.81 -5.97
N THR A 45 17.37 -14.43 -6.29
CA THR A 45 18.48 -13.82 -7.02
C THR A 45 18.12 -13.52 -8.47
N ASP A 46 18.92 -12.68 -9.12
CA ASP A 46 18.78 -12.39 -10.56
C ASP A 46 19.00 -13.64 -11.43
N ALA A 47 19.91 -14.53 -11.03
CA ALA A 47 20.18 -15.77 -11.76
C ALA A 47 18.98 -16.73 -11.69
N GLU A 48 18.38 -16.88 -10.51
CA GLU A 48 17.16 -17.69 -10.34
C GLU A 48 16.00 -17.13 -11.12
N TYR A 49 15.77 -15.80 -11.05
CA TYR A 49 14.73 -15.16 -11.83
C TYR A 49 14.94 -15.33 -13.34
N GLY A 50 16.19 -15.21 -13.81
CA GLY A 50 16.56 -15.44 -15.20
C GLY A 50 16.28 -16.88 -15.66
N ALA A 51 16.52 -17.88 -14.82
CA ALA A 51 16.19 -19.27 -15.14
C ALA A 51 14.68 -19.47 -15.31
N ILE A 52 13.85 -18.86 -14.45
CA ILE A 52 12.38 -18.91 -14.54
C ILE A 52 11.90 -18.22 -15.83
N VAL A 53 12.55 -17.12 -16.23
CA VAL A 53 12.25 -16.44 -17.51
C VAL A 53 12.52 -17.37 -18.70
N GLU A 54 13.66 -18.04 -18.74
CA GLU A 54 13.97 -18.97 -19.85
C GLU A 54 13.01 -20.16 -19.90
N GLU A 55 12.63 -20.71 -18.75
CA GLU A 55 11.62 -21.76 -18.69
C GLU A 55 10.27 -21.27 -19.23
N ALA A 56 9.82 -20.07 -18.83
CA ALA A 56 8.59 -19.45 -19.33
C ALA A 56 8.61 -19.24 -20.85
N ARG A 57 9.77 -18.86 -21.42
CA ARG A 57 9.94 -18.75 -22.87
C ARG A 57 9.82 -20.10 -23.57
N GLY A 58 10.26 -21.18 -22.92
CA GLY A 58 10.08 -22.56 -23.38
C GLY A 58 8.61 -22.92 -23.55
N TYR A 59 7.79 -22.69 -22.52
CA TYR A 59 6.34 -22.94 -22.58
C TYR A 59 5.64 -22.12 -23.67
N ILE A 60 6.02 -20.85 -23.84
CA ILE A 60 5.49 -20.00 -24.92
C ILE A 60 5.87 -20.57 -26.29
N GLY A 61 7.13 -20.98 -26.47
CA GLY A 61 7.63 -21.57 -27.72
C GLY A 61 6.98 -22.91 -28.06
N ALA A 62 6.59 -23.69 -27.06
CA ALA A 62 5.83 -24.93 -27.22
C ALA A 62 4.35 -24.70 -27.58
N GLY A 63 3.85 -23.47 -27.43
CA GLY A 63 2.47 -23.09 -27.72
C GLY A 63 1.51 -23.24 -26.54
N ASP A 64 2.02 -23.45 -25.32
CA ASP A 64 1.18 -23.63 -24.13
C ASP A 64 0.44 -22.35 -23.73
N CYS A 65 1.06 -21.19 -23.97
CA CYS A 65 0.46 -19.88 -23.76
C CYS A 65 1.15 -18.81 -24.62
N ILE A 66 0.53 -17.64 -24.74
CA ILE A 66 1.09 -16.52 -25.52
C ILE A 66 2.00 -15.63 -24.64
N GLN A 67 1.68 -15.51 -23.36
CA GLN A 67 2.41 -14.65 -22.42
C GLN A 67 2.32 -15.21 -21.00
N ILE A 68 3.44 -15.11 -20.27
CA ILE A 68 3.53 -15.37 -18.83
C ILE A 68 4.03 -14.09 -18.16
N VAL A 69 3.32 -13.64 -17.12
CA VAL A 69 3.72 -12.47 -16.31
C VAL A 69 4.36 -12.97 -15.03
N LEU A 70 5.69 -12.97 -15.01
CA LEU A 70 6.48 -13.36 -13.86
C LEU A 70 6.68 -12.16 -12.92
N SER A 71 6.82 -12.45 -11.62
CA SER A 71 7.09 -11.44 -10.60
C SER A 71 7.99 -11.99 -9.51
N ARG A 72 8.75 -11.11 -8.86
CA ARG A 72 9.48 -11.36 -7.61
C ARG A 72 9.19 -10.24 -6.62
N THR A 73 9.31 -10.53 -5.32
CA THR A 73 9.09 -9.52 -4.29
C THR A 73 10.40 -8.93 -3.80
N TYR A 74 10.31 -7.70 -3.31
CA TYR A 74 11.37 -7.00 -2.62
C TYR A 74 10.84 -6.55 -1.27
N ASP A 75 11.55 -6.91 -0.22
CA ASP A 75 11.18 -6.63 1.15
C ASP A 75 12.22 -5.72 1.78
N GLN A 76 11.75 -4.66 2.45
CA GLN A 76 12.62 -3.73 3.17
C GLN A 76 12.03 -3.46 4.56
N PRO A 77 12.82 -3.58 5.64
CA PRO A 77 12.38 -3.19 6.96
C PRO A 77 11.97 -1.71 7.00
N ALA A 78 10.76 -1.42 7.49
CA ALA A 78 10.25 -0.05 7.56
C ALA A 78 11.01 0.83 8.57
N GLY A 79 11.80 0.26 9.48
CA GLY A 79 12.70 1.02 10.37
C GLY A 79 11.99 2.03 11.30
N GLY A 80 10.70 1.84 11.58
CA GLY A 80 9.87 2.78 12.34
C GLY A 80 9.25 3.92 11.51
N LEU A 81 9.39 3.90 10.19
CA LEU A 81 8.72 4.83 9.29
C LEU A 81 7.21 4.65 9.36
N HIS A 82 6.48 5.75 9.55
CA HIS A 82 5.03 5.72 9.59
C HIS A 82 4.45 5.46 8.18
N PRO A 83 3.57 4.47 7.97
CA PRO A 83 3.05 4.10 6.64
C PRO A 83 2.42 5.26 5.86
N PHE A 84 1.71 6.16 6.54
CA PHE A 84 1.15 7.35 5.90
C PHE A 84 2.20 8.28 5.27
N LEU A 85 3.44 8.33 5.81
CA LEU A 85 4.53 9.11 5.22
C LEU A 85 5.01 8.48 3.90
N VAL A 86 5.04 7.14 3.83
CA VAL A 86 5.34 6.42 2.58
C VAL A 86 4.32 6.77 1.52
N TYR A 87 3.02 6.70 1.86
CA TYR A 87 1.95 7.08 0.94
C TYR A 87 2.09 8.52 0.43
N ARG A 88 2.37 9.49 1.32
CA ARG A 88 2.60 10.90 0.94
C ARG A 88 3.79 11.08 0.01
N ALA A 89 4.90 10.39 0.28
CA ALA A 89 6.10 10.43 -0.55
C ALA A 89 5.80 9.85 -1.94
N LEU A 90 5.20 8.66 -2.00
CA LEU A 90 4.82 8.00 -3.26
C LEU A 90 3.83 8.85 -4.07
N ARG A 91 2.85 9.49 -3.43
CA ARG A 91 1.90 10.40 -4.11
C ARG A 91 2.62 11.58 -4.76
N THR A 92 3.68 12.07 -4.15
CA THR A 92 4.47 13.18 -4.68
C THR A 92 5.33 12.71 -5.85
N VAL A 93 5.96 11.53 -5.74
CA VAL A 93 6.86 10.98 -6.76
C VAL A 93 6.11 10.44 -7.98
N ASN A 94 5.00 9.74 -7.76
CA ASN A 94 4.19 9.12 -8.80
C ASN A 94 2.69 9.29 -8.46
N PRO A 95 2.07 10.41 -8.85
CA PRO A 95 0.63 10.64 -8.65
C PRO A 95 -0.16 9.75 -9.61
N SER A 96 -0.26 8.47 -9.29
CA SER A 96 -0.98 7.49 -10.10
C SER A 96 -2.49 7.78 -10.09
N PRO A 97 -3.24 7.32 -11.10
CA PRO A 97 -4.70 7.45 -11.11
C PRO A 97 -5.38 6.63 -10.00
N TYR A 98 -4.69 5.67 -9.40
CA TYR A 98 -5.21 4.76 -8.37
C TYR A 98 -4.34 4.82 -7.11
N MET A 99 -4.48 5.90 -6.32
CA MET A 99 -3.79 6.08 -5.05
C MET A 99 -4.69 5.67 -3.88
N LEU A 100 -4.25 4.68 -3.11
CA LEU A 100 -4.98 4.15 -1.95
C LEU A 100 -4.07 4.08 -0.72
N TYR A 101 -4.61 4.42 0.44
CA TYR A 101 -4.02 4.14 1.75
C TYR A 101 -5.07 3.36 2.54
N LEU A 102 -4.75 2.12 2.91
CA LEU A 102 -5.66 1.22 3.63
C LEU A 102 -5.05 0.90 4.99
N GLU A 103 -5.76 1.23 6.06
CA GLU A 103 -5.40 0.91 7.44
C GLU A 103 -6.33 -0.22 7.92
N LEU A 104 -5.80 -1.45 7.93
CA LEU A 104 -6.61 -2.68 8.01
C LEU A 104 -6.79 -3.26 9.42
N GLY A 105 -6.39 -2.53 10.47
CA GLY A 105 -6.56 -2.92 11.88
C GLY A 105 -5.42 -3.78 12.43
#